data_AF-A0A9E3D4D4-F1
#
_entry.id   AF-A0A9E3D4D4-F1
#
_cell.length_a   1.000
_cell.length_b   1.000
_cell.length_c   1.000
_cell.angle_alpha   90.00
_cell.angle_beta   90.00
_cell.angle_gamma   90.00
#
_symmetry.space_group_name_H-M   'P 1'
#
loop_
_entity.id
_entity.type
_entity.pdbx_description
1 polymer ?
#
loop_
_entity_poly.entity_id
_entity_poly.type
_entity_poly.pdbx_seq_one_letter_code
_entity_poly.pdbx_strand_id
1 'polypeptide(L)' 'MLGWLLILVPVAISVHWLIPDAHMFRPGLTLCVLASVFIAAPVAGDGESNWLKGVALLAVYLIFALAFLAVPDTP' A
#
# COMPACT_ATOMS: atom_id res chain seq x y z
N MET A 1 -3.55 14.10 0.52
CA MET A 1 -2.68 12.97 0.13
C MET A 1 -3.08 12.34 -1.21
N LEU A 2 -4.38 12.27 -1.56
CA LEU A 2 -4.86 11.64 -2.80
C LEU A 2 -4.34 12.26 -4.11
N GLY A 3 -4.01 13.55 -4.13
CA GLY A 3 -3.56 14.24 -5.35
C GLY A 3 -2.30 13.66 -6.00
N TRP A 4 -1.38 13.08 -5.21
CA TRP A 4 -0.17 12.44 -5.74
C TRP A 4 -0.47 11.11 -6.43
N LEU A 5 -1.52 10.40 -6.02
CA LEU A 5 -1.95 9.17 -6.67
C LEU A 5 -2.52 9.44 -8.06
N LEU A 6 -3.08 10.62 -8.32
CA LEU A 6 -3.56 10.99 -9.65
C LEU A 6 -2.43 11.04 -10.69
N ILE A 7 -1.19 11.23 -10.25
CA ILE A 7 0.00 11.21 -11.12
C ILE A 7 0.66 9.82 -11.06
N LEU A 8 0.86 9.28 -9.86
CA LEU A 8 1.60 8.02 -9.67
C LEU A 8 0.84 6.80 -10.22
N VAL A 9 -0.49 6.76 -10.15
CA VAL A 9 -1.28 5.63 -10.64
C VAL A 9 -1.20 5.51 -12.17
N PRO A 10 -1.46 6.56 -12.98
CA PRO A 10 -1.26 6.48 -14.42
C PRO A 10 0.17 6.14 -14.82
N VAL A 11 1.17 6.68 -14.10
CA VAL A 11 2.58 6.37 -14.35
C VAL A 11 2.87 4.89 -14.08
N ALA A 12 2.40 4.34 -12.96
CA ALA A 12 2.57 2.92 -12.63
C ALA A 12 1.90 2.00 -13.66
N ILE A 13 0.70 2.36 -14.13
CA ILE A 13 -0.01 1.63 -15.21
C ILE A 13 0.79 1.68 -16.52
N SER A 14 1.34 2.85 -16.87
CA SER A 14 2.15 3.04 -18.08
C SER A 14 3.43 2.21 -18.04
N VAL A 15 4.11 2.16 -16.89
CA VAL A 15 5.34 1.38 -16.69
C VAL A 15 5.05 -0.12 -16.78
N HIS A 16 3.95 -0.58 -16.20
CA HIS A 16 3.56 -1.99 -16.31
C HIS A 16 3.27 -2.40 -17.77
N TRP A 17 2.69 -1.51 -18.57
CA TRP A 17 2.49 -1.76 -20.00
C TRP A 17 3.81 -1.83 -20.78
N LEU A 18 4.81 -1.02 -20.41
CA LEU A 18 6.14 -1.02 -21.02
C LEU A 18 7.01 -2.20 -20.57
N ILE A 19 6.83 -2.70 -19.35
CA ILE A 19 7.61 -3.78 -18.73
C ILE A 19 6.65 -4.81 -18.12
N PRO A 20 6.11 -5.74 -18.94
CA PRO A 20 5.05 -6.65 -18.51
C PRO A 20 5.47 -7.61 -17.37
N ASP A 21 6.74 -7.99 -17.30
CA ASP A 21 7.27 -8.90 -16.27
C ASP A 21 7.61 -8.21 -14.93
N ALA A 22 7.29 -6.93 -14.77
CA ALA A 22 7.67 -6.20 -13.56
C ALA A 22 6.86 -6.61 -12.31
N HIS A 23 5.87 -7.51 -12.43
CA HIS A 23 4.97 -8.00 -11.37
C HIS A 23 4.43 -6.89 -10.43
N MET A 24 4.27 -5.67 -10.96
CA MET A 24 3.94 -4.47 -10.17
C MET A 24 2.54 -4.52 -9.55
N PHE A 25 1.64 -5.35 -10.09
CA PHE A 25 0.24 -5.44 -9.69
C PHE A 25 -0.17 -6.84 -9.20
N ARG A 26 0.65 -7.49 -8.36
CA ARG A 26 0.22 -8.74 -7.69
C ARG A 26 -1.09 -8.48 -6.92
N PRO A 27 -2.12 -9.35 -7.01
CA PRO A 27 -3.41 -9.13 -6.37
C PRO A 27 -3.31 -8.82 -4.87
N GLY A 28 -2.41 -9.50 -4.16
CA GLY A 28 -2.14 -9.23 -2.75
C GLY A 28 -1.57 -7.82 -2.50
N LEU A 29 -0.60 -7.37 -3.30
CA LEU A 29 0.00 -6.03 -3.16
C LEU A 29 -1.04 -4.95 -3.43
N THR A 30 -1.83 -5.11 -4.49
CA THR A 30 -2.90 -4.16 -4.84
C THR A 30 -3.95 -4.07 -3.73
N LEU A 31 -4.36 -5.20 -3.14
CA LEU A 31 -5.28 -5.23 -2.00
C LEU A 31 -4.68 -4.57 -0.75
N CYS A 32 -3.42 -4.83 -0.42
CA CYS A 32 -2.76 -4.20 0.73
C CYS A 32 -2.62 -2.68 0.55
N VAL A 33 -2.30 -2.20 -0.66
CA VAL A 33 -2.27 -0.76 -0.97
C VAL A 33 -3.67 -0.16 -0.79
N LEU A 34 -4.71 -0.77 -1.34
CA LEU A 34 -6.08 -0.32 -1.16
C LEU A 34 -6.47 -0.28 0.34
N ALA A 35 -6.21 -1.36 1.08
CA ALA A 35 -6.48 -1.45 2.51
C ALA A 35 -5.72 -0.39 3.31
N SER A 36 -4.47 -0.10 2.96
CA SER A 36 -3.68 0.94 3.61
C SER A 36 -4.32 2.32 3.51
N VAL A 37 -4.96 2.65 2.39
CA VAL A 37 -5.68 3.92 2.21
C VAL A 37 -6.90 3.97 3.14
N PHE A 38 -7.68 2.88 3.21
CA PHE A 38 -8.84 2.81 4.08
C PHE A 38 -8.50 2.87 5.58
N ILE A 39 -7.30 2.42 5.96
CA ILE A 39 -6.82 2.49 7.35
C ILE A 39 -6.21 3.86 7.64
N ALA A 40 -5.32 4.35 6.79
CA ALA A 40 -4.56 5.58 7.04
C ALA A 40 -5.40 6.85 6.89
N ALA A 41 -6.39 6.87 5.99
CA ALA A 41 -7.23 8.04 5.76
C ALA A 41 -8.01 8.50 7.01
N PRO A 42 -8.76 7.64 7.73
CA PRO A 42 -9.42 8.05 8.97
C PRO A 42 -8.44 8.35 10.10
N VAL A 43 -7.31 7.62 10.19
CA VAL A 43 -6.28 7.86 11.24
C VAL A 43 -5.63 9.24 11.10
N ALA A 44 -5.47 9.73 9.87
CA ALA A 44 -4.96 11.06 9.57
C ALA A 44 -6.06 12.15 9.50
N GLY A 45 -7.34 11.76 9.58
CA GLY A 45 -8.48 12.62 9.27
C GLY A 45 -8.73 13.73 10.29
N ASP A 46 -8.30 13.53 11.54
CA ASP A 46 -8.45 14.50 12.62
C ASP A 46 -7.29 15.51 12.71
N GLY A 47 -6.23 15.33 11.91
CA GLY A 47 -5.11 16.27 11.83
C GLY A 47 -4.13 16.22 13.02
N GLU A 48 -4.39 15.40 14.03
CA GLU A 48 -3.53 15.27 15.21
C GLU A 48 -2.65 14.02 15.15
N SER A 49 -1.32 14.21 15.12
CA SER A 49 -0.38 13.10 15.25
C SER A 49 -0.16 12.74 16.72
N ASN A 50 -0.28 11.45 17.05
CA ASN A 50 0.13 10.94 18.36
C ASN A 50 0.95 9.65 18.22
N TRP A 51 1.75 9.35 19.25
CA TRP A 51 2.66 8.20 19.22
C TRP A 51 1.90 6.87 19.13
N LEU A 52 0.71 6.76 19.73
CA LEU A 52 -0.11 5.56 19.69
C LEU A 52 -0.66 5.27 18.28
N LYS A 53 -1.10 6.28 17.54
CA LYS A 53 -1.49 6.21 16.12
C LYS A 53 -0.30 5.75 15.28
N GLY A 54 0.89 6.28 15.56
CA GLY A 54 2.13 5.84 14.92
C GLY A 54 2.41 4.35 15.13
N VAL A 55 2.35 3.88 16.39
CA VAL A 55 2.53 2.46 16.73
C VAL A 55 1.45 1.58 16.09
N ALA A 56 0.19 2.03 16.05
CA ALA A 56 -0.88 1.30 15.40
C ALA A 56 -0.65 1.14 13.89
N LEU A 57 -0.24 2.20 13.20
CA LEU A 57 0.10 2.13 11.76
C LEU A 57 1.32 1.24 11.52
N LEU A 58 2.32 1.29 12.40
CA LEU A 58 3.50 0.40 12.32
C LEU A 58 3.12 -1.06 12.56
N ALA A 59 2.18 -1.35 13.46
CA ALA A 59 1.65 -2.68 13.67
C ALA A 59 0.92 -3.20 12.43
N VAL A 60 0.09 -2.38 11.77
CA VAL A 60 -0.55 -2.74 10.49
C VAL A 60 0.49 -3.03 9.41
N TYR A 61 1.53 -2.21 9.31
CA TYR A 61 2.64 -2.46 8.39
C TYR A 61 3.33 -3.80 8.66
N LEU A 62 3.62 -4.12 9.92
CA LEU A 62 4.21 -5.40 10.30
C LEU A 62 3.28 -6.57 9.97
N ILE A 63 1.97 -6.44 10.18
CA ILE A 63 0.99 -7.47 9.81
C ILE A 63 1.04 -7.75 8.30
N PHE A 64 1.04 -6.70 7.46
CA PHE A 64 1.18 -6.87 6.01
C PHE A 64 2.52 -7.50 5.64
N ALA A 65 3.62 -7.05 6.24
CA ALA A 65 4.95 -7.62 5.98
C ALA A 65 5.01 -9.13 6.32
N LEU A 66 4.46 -9.53 7.47
CA LEU A 66 4.38 -10.93 7.87
C LEU A 66 3.46 -11.74 6.95
N ALA A 67 2.35 -11.16 6.49
CA ALA A 67 1.46 -11.80 5.54
C ALA A 67 2.18 -12.10 4.21
N PHE A 68 3.00 -11.17 3.69
CA PHE A 68 3.78 -11.40 2.48
C PHE A 68 4.93 -12.39 2.68
N LEU A 69 5.54 -12.44 3.87
CA LEU A 69 6.59 -13.43 4.17
C LEU A 69 6.05 -14.87 4.10
N ALA A 70 4.77 -15.06 4.45
CA ALA A 70 4.11 -16.36 4.39
C ALA A 70 3.57 -16.74 3.00
N VAL A 71 3.54 -15.81 2.04
CA VAL A 71 3.08 -16.08 0.68
C VAL A 71 4.24 -16.67 -0.14
N PRO A 72 4.09 -17.87 -0.73
CA PRO A 72 5.12 -18.41 -1.60
C PRO A 72 5.25 -17.57 -2.88
N ASP A 73 6.49 -17.22 -3.23
CA ASP A 73 6.81 -16.59 -4.51
C ASP A 73 6.78 -17.65 -5.61
N THR A 74 5.57 -17.99 -6.06
CA THR A 74 5.37 -18.74 -7.30
C THR A 74 5.47 -17.76 -8.48
N PRO A 75 6.31 -18.03 -9.49
CA PRO A 75 6.38 -17.22 -10.71
C PRO A 75 5.06 -17.23 -11.49
#